data_AF-A0A1H5ZI73-F1
#
_entry.id   AF-A0A1H5ZI73-F1
#
_cell.length_a   1.000
_cell.length_b   1.000
_cell.length_c   1.000
_cell.angle_alpha   90.00
_cell.angle_beta   90.00
_cell.angle_gamma   90.00
#
_symmetry.space_group_name_H-M   'P 1'
#
loop_
_entity.id
_entity.type
_entity.pdbx_description
1 polymer ?
#
loop_
_entity_poly.entity_id
_entity_poly.type
_entity_poly.pdbx_seq_one_letter_code
_entity_poly.pdbx_strand_id
1 'polypeptide(L)'
;MCDMAIVAVKTNYNTDDEGITLLILESTMEEFNKGVPLKKIGMKSQDTAELFFDNVKVPNENRLGDEKMGFKITMQELARERLTVGIMAVAIAEDAIENIITH
;
A
#
# COMPACT_ATOMS: atom_id res chain seq x y z
N MET A 1 4.47 12.01 -0.17
CA MET A 1 3.03 11.62 -0.20
C MET A 1 2.71 11.10 -1.61
N CYS A 2 1.76 10.16 -1.79
CA CYS A 2 1.54 9.51 -3.10
C CYS A 2 0.61 10.30 -4.04
N ASP A 3 0.78 10.18 -5.36
CA ASP A 3 -0.16 10.74 -6.35
C ASP A 3 -1.33 9.80 -6.67
N MET A 4 -1.12 8.49 -6.46
CA MET A 4 -2.09 7.42 -6.65
C MET A 4 -1.97 6.38 -5.53
N ALA A 5 -3.05 5.66 -5.25
CA ALA A 5 -3.10 4.55 -4.31
C ALA A 5 -3.73 3.32 -4.95
N ILE A 6 -3.11 2.15 -4.73
CA ILE A 6 -3.75 0.86 -5.03
C ILE A 6 -4.53 0.44 -3.79
N VAL A 7 -5.84 0.32 -3.92
CA VAL A 7 -6.77 0.07 -2.81
C VAL A 7 -7.43 -1.28 -3.02
N ALA A 8 -7.34 -2.14 -2.01
CA ALA A 8 -8.10 -3.38 -1.96
C ALA A 8 -9.52 -3.10 -1.45
N VAL A 9 -10.51 -3.44 -2.26
CA VAL A 9 -11.94 -3.25 -1.94
C VAL A 9 -12.69 -4.56 -2.05
N LYS A 10 -13.76 -4.71 -1.28
CA LYS A 10 -14.74 -5.79 -1.47
C LYS A 10 -15.73 -5.38 -2.55
N THR A 11 -15.88 -6.19 -3.60
CA THR A 11 -16.94 -6.03 -4.62
C THR A 11 -18.00 -7.13 -4.46
N ASN A 12 -19.21 -6.88 -4.98
CA ASN A 12 -20.41 -7.73 -4.81
C ASN A 12 -20.67 -8.12 -3.35
N TYR A 13 -20.58 -7.12 -2.46
CA TYR A 13 -20.71 -7.30 -1.01
C TYR A 13 -22.03 -7.98 -0.62
N ASN A 14 -21.96 -8.94 0.29
CA ASN A 14 -23.09 -9.77 0.74
C ASN A 14 -23.74 -10.64 -0.36
N THR A 15 -22.97 -11.09 -1.35
CA THR A 15 -23.43 -12.05 -2.36
C THR A 15 -22.49 -13.25 -2.44
N ASP A 16 -22.92 -14.35 -3.09
CA ASP A 16 -22.06 -15.51 -3.38
C ASP A 16 -20.87 -15.16 -4.29
N ASP A 17 -20.97 -14.03 -5.00
CA ASP A 17 -19.94 -13.47 -5.87
C ASP A 17 -19.05 -12.42 -5.15
N GLU A 18 -19.09 -12.31 -3.82
CA GLU A 18 -18.22 -11.40 -3.07
C GLU A 18 -16.73 -11.73 -3.30
N GLY A 19 -15.89 -10.70 -3.49
CA GLY A 19 -14.45 -10.90 -3.60
C GLY A 19 -13.65 -9.61 -3.43
N ILE A 20 -12.33 -9.77 -3.29
CA ILE A 20 -11.40 -8.64 -3.22
C ILE A 20 -10.97 -8.25 -4.62
N THR A 21 -11.14 -6.98 -4.95
CA THR A 21 -10.70 -6.37 -6.21
C THR A 21 -9.73 -5.24 -5.89
N LEU A 22 -8.73 -5.02 -6.75
CA LEU A 22 -7.80 -3.90 -6.61
C LEU A 22 -8.25 -2.75 -7.52
N LEU A 23 -8.31 -1.55 -6.97
CA LEU A 23 -8.62 -0.32 -7.69
C LEU A 23 -7.45 0.66 -7.57
N ILE A 24 -7.20 1.40 -8.63
CA ILE A 24 -6.26 2.52 -8.65
C ILE A 24 -7.04 3.81 -8.41
N LEU A 25 -6.75 4.50 -7.30
CA LEU A 25 -7.37 5.79 -6.99
C LEU A 25 -6.33 6.90 -7.14
N GLU A 26 -6.65 7.91 -7.94
CA GLU A 26 -5.83 9.11 -8.06
C GLU A 26 -6.13 10.07 -6.93
N SER A 27 -5.11 10.73 -6.39
CA SER A 27 -5.25 11.64 -5.25
C SER A 27 -6.06 12.91 -5.52
N THR A 28 -6.38 13.18 -6.79
CA THR A 28 -7.24 14.26 -7.24
C THR A 28 -8.72 13.88 -7.30
N MET A 29 -9.06 12.59 -7.08
CA MET A 29 -10.45 12.14 -7.08
C MET A 29 -11.25 12.80 -5.95
N GLU A 30 -12.45 13.27 -6.27
CA GLU A 30 -13.37 13.86 -5.31
C GLU A 30 -13.67 12.86 -4.17
N GLU A 31 -13.75 13.38 -2.95
CA GLU A 31 -14.01 12.63 -1.72
C GLU A 31 -12.96 11.56 -1.33
N PHE A 32 -11.80 11.54 -1.99
CA PHE A 32 -10.63 10.81 -1.55
C PHE A 32 -9.67 11.75 -0.80
N ASN A 33 -9.54 11.55 0.51
CA ASN A 33 -8.78 12.43 1.39
C ASN A 33 -7.64 11.66 2.10
N LYS A 34 -6.55 12.37 2.40
CA LYS A 34 -5.39 11.84 3.12
C LYS A 34 -5.25 12.50 4.48
N GLY A 35 -5.02 11.71 5.51
CA GLY A 35 -4.75 12.19 6.86
C GLY A 35 -3.36 12.82 7.00
N VAL A 36 -3.07 13.28 8.21
CA VAL A 36 -1.73 13.76 8.55
C VAL A 36 -0.74 12.59 8.69
N PRO A 37 0.55 12.78 8.35
CA PRO A 37 1.55 11.74 8.56
C PRO A 37 1.63 11.29 10.02
N LEU A 38 1.65 9.97 10.22
CA LEU A 38 1.73 9.34 11.53
C LEU A 38 3.06 9.68 12.22
N LYS A 39 2.98 9.96 13.52
CA LYS A 39 4.16 10.13 14.38
C LYS A 39 4.76 8.76 14.69
N LYS A 40 5.85 8.41 14.01
CA LYS A 40 6.55 7.12 14.11
C LYS A 40 7.80 7.20 15.00
N ILE A 41 8.15 6.09 15.64
CA ILE A 41 9.40 5.95 16.41
C ILE A 41 10.65 5.98 15.51
N GLY A 42 10.57 5.33 14.34
CA GLY A 42 11.61 5.27 13.32
C GLY A 42 11.04 5.50 11.92
N MET A 43 11.86 5.32 10.87
CA MET A 43 11.45 5.57 9.48
C MET A 43 10.77 6.93 9.28
N LYS A 44 11.33 7.98 9.90
CA LYS A 44 10.72 9.32 9.95
C LYS A 44 10.57 9.97 8.57
N SER A 45 11.37 9.55 7.59
CA SER A 45 11.31 10.01 6.20
C SER A 45 10.15 9.39 5.40
N GLN A 46 9.49 8.35 5.91
CA GLN A 46 8.36 7.73 5.21
C GLN A 46 7.04 8.44 5.56
N ASP A 47 6.29 8.87 4.56
CA ASP A 47 5.00 9.57 4.72
C ASP A 47 3.83 8.60 4.94
N THR A 48 3.88 7.79 5.99
CA THR A 48 2.76 6.91 6.37
C THR A 48 1.60 7.75 6.90
N ALA A 49 0.40 7.65 6.31
CA ALA A 49 -0.80 8.38 6.70
C ALA A 49 -2.06 7.51 6.51
N GLU A 50 -3.14 7.88 7.18
CA GLU A 50 -4.46 7.30 6.97
C GLU A 50 -5.07 7.79 5.64
N LEU A 51 -5.90 6.96 5.02
CA LEU A 51 -6.63 7.27 3.79
C LEU A 51 -8.14 7.18 4.06
N PHE A 52 -8.88 8.20 3.63
CA PHE A 52 -10.33 8.32 3.82
C PHE A 52 -11.03 8.30 2.46
N PHE A 53 -12.10 7.51 2.36
CA PHE A 53 -12.88 7.33 1.15
C PHE A 53 -14.36 7.55 1.48
N ASP A 54 -14.97 8.63 0.98
CA ASP A 54 -16.40 8.88 1.15
C ASP A 54 -17.10 8.84 -0.21
N ASN A 55 -17.82 7.76 -0.52
CA ASN A 55 -18.59 7.63 -1.77
C ASN A 55 -17.81 7.95 -3.07
N VAL A 56 -16.48 7.77 -3.06
CA VAL A 56 -15.58 8.04 -4.19
C VAL A 56 -16.05 7.31 -5.44
N LYS A 57 -16.20 8.04 -6.55
CA LYS A 57 -16.57 7.47 -7.84
C LYS A 57 -15.31 7.05 -8.59
N VAL A 58 -15.16 5.73 -8.81
CA VAL A 58 -13.99 5.15 -9.48
C VAL A 58 -14.41 4.58 -10.84
N PRO A 59 -13.80 5.00 -11.96
CA PRO A 59 -14.04 4.43 -13.28
C PRO A 59 -13.68 2.93 -13.34
N ASN A 60 -14.36 2.17 -14.20
CA ASN A 60 -14.08 0.73 -14.37
C ASN A 60 -12.66 0.46 -14.91
N GLU A 61 -12.10 1.40 -15.69
CA GLU A 61 -10.74 1.31 -16.25
C GLU A 61 -9.65 1.38 -15.18
N ASN A 62 -9.96 1.91 -13.99
CA ASN A 62 -9.05 1.95 -12.85
C ASN A 62 -8.94 0.61 -12.10
N ARG A 63 -9.65 -0.43 -12.55
CA ARG A 63 -9.55 -1.76 -11.97
C ARG A 63 -8.23 -2.42 -12.37
N LEU A 64 -7.44 -2.81 -11.38
CA LEU A 64 -6.20 -3.54 -11.59
C LEU A 64 -6.47 -5.04 -11.64
N GLY A 65 -6.40 -5.59 -12.86
CA GLY A 65 -6.71 -7.00 -13.12
C GLY A 65 -8.21 -7.29 -13.19
N ASP A 66 -8.55 -8.57 -13.11
CA ASP A 66 -9.94 -9.00 -13.12
C ASP A 66 -10.58 -8.82 -11.73
N GLU A 67 -11.91 -8.67 -11.73
CA GLU A 67 -12.67 -8.62 -10.49
C GLU A 67 -12.43 -9.88 -9.65
N LYS A 68 -12.37 -9.73 -8.33
CA LYS A 68 -12.13 -10.82 -7.34
C LYS A 68 -10.72 -11.40 -7.34
N MET A 69 -9.84 -10.97 -8.26
CA MET A 69 -8.46 -11.43 -8.31
C MET A 69 -7.51 -10.68 -7.35
N GLY A 70 -8.01 -9.64 -6.67
CA GLY A 70 -7.19 -8.73 -5.88
C GLY A 70 -6.44 -9.40 -4.74
N PHE A 71 -7.05 -10.40 -4.08
CA PHE A 71 -6.36 -11.17 -3.04
C PHE A 71 -5.15 -11.93 -3.60
N LYS A 72 -5.33 -12.62 -4.73
CA LYS A 72 -4.27 -13.39 -5.39
C LYS A 72 -3.12 -12.49 -5.84
N ILE A 73 -3.45 -11.37 -6.49
CA ILE A 73 -2.47 -10.38 -6.94
C ILE A 73 -1.67 -9.84 -5.74
N THR A 74 -2.38 -9.44 -4.68
CA THR A 74 -1.74 -8.91 -3.46
C THR A 74 -0.79 -9.93 -2.83
N MET A 75 -1.20 -11.21 -2.74
CA MET A 75 -0.33 -12.26 -2.18
C MET A 75 0.94 -12.50 -3.00
N GLN A 76 0.86 -12.35 -4.33
CA GLN A 76 2.04 -12.46 -5.20
C GLN A 76 3.00 -11.29 -4.97
N GLU A 77 2.51 -10.05 -4.94
CA GLU A 77 3.35 -8.87 -4.76
C GLU A 77 3.91 -8.73 -3.34
N LEU A 78 3.17 -9.15 -2.30
CA LEU A 78 3.66 -9.16 -0.92
C LEU A 78 4.91 -10.04 -0.75
N ALA A 79 5.06 -11.10 -1.53
CA ALA A 79 6.28 -11.91 -1.48
C ALA A 79 7.51 -11.11 -1.93
N ARG A 80 7.37 -10.28 -2.98
CA ARG A 80 8.42 -9.39 -3.46
C ARG A 80 8.71 -8.25 -2.47
N GLU A 81 7.67 -7.69 -1.86
CA GLU A 81 7.83 -6.66 -0.83
C GLU A 81 8.65 -7.20 0.37
N ARG A 82 8.31 -8.39 0.88
CA ARG A 82 9.05 -9.03 1.99
C ARG A 82 10.53 -9.21 1.69
N LEU A 83 10.87 -9.61 0.46
CA LEU A 83 12.27 -9.72 0.03
C LEU A 83 12.99 -8.37 0.12
N THR A 84 12.34 -7.30 -0.36
CA THR A 84 12.90 -5.94 -0.33
C THR A 84 13.15 -5.48 1.09
N VAL A 85 12.18 -5.69 2.00
CA VAL A 85 12.34 -5.38 3.43
C VAL A 85 13.48 -6.17 4.07
N GLY A 86 13.62 -7.47 3.73
CA GLY A 86 14.71 -8.30 4.23
C GLY A 86 16.09 -7.79 3.80
N ILE A 87 16.25 -7.40 2.54
CA ILE A 87 17.49 -6.80 2.02
C ILE A 87 17.82 -5.51 2.77
N MET A 88 16.84 -4.61 2.94
CA MET A 88 17.04 -3.36 3.68
C MET A 88 17.49 -3.62 5.12
N ALA A 89 16.87 -4.59 5.80
CA ALA A 89 17.22 -4.92 7.17
C ALA A 89 18.66 -5.42 7.32
N VAL A 90 19.13 -6.27 6.41
CA VAL A 90 20.51 -6.76 6.40
C VAL A 90 21.48 -5.62 6.15
N ALA A 91 21.25 -4.80 5.13
CA ALA A 91 22.13 -3.68 4.80
C ALA A 91 22.25 -2.67 5.96
N ILE A 92 21.13 -2.35 6.62
CA ILE A 92 21.15 -1.46 7.79
C ILE A 92 21.92 -2.10 8.96
N ALA A 93 21.83 -3.41 9.15
CA ALA A 93 22.57 -4.10 10.20
C ALA A 93 24.08 -4.11 9.92
N GLU A 94 24.49 -4.33 8.67
CA GLU A 94 25.90 -4.28 8.24
C GLU A 94 26.50 -2.89 8.46
N ASP A 95 25.81 -1.84 8.01
CA ASP A 95 26.23 -0.44 8.20
C ASP A 95 26.34 -0.08 9.70
N ALA A 96 25.40 -0.54 10.53
CA ALA A 96 25.48 -0.33 11.97
C ALA A 96 26.73 -0.97 12.59
N ILE A 97 27.10 -2.19 12.15
CA ILE A 97 28.32 -2.87 12.63
C ILE A 97 29.57 -2.13 12.14
N GLU A 98 29.63 -1.72 10.88
CA GLU A 98 30.77 -1.00 10.32
C GLU A 98 31.00 0.34 11.02
N ASN A 99 29.93 1.09 11.30
CA ASN A 99 30.00 2.33 12.06
C ASN A 99 30.55 2.12 13.48
N ILE A 100 30.22 1.00 14.12
CA ILE A 100 30.74 0.66 15.46
C ILE A 100 32.22 0.28 15.41
N ILE A 101 32.68 -0.44 14.38
CA ILE A 101 34.08 -0.86 14.26
C ILE A 101 35.00 0.33 13.90
N THR A 102 34.49 1.28 13.13
CA THR A 102 35.24 2.45 12.66
C THR A 102 35.44 3.54 13.74
N HIS A 103 34.68 3.48 14.84
CA HIS A 103 34.73 4.44 15.95
C HIS A 103 35.32 3.82 17.21
#